data_AF-A0A9D1BZE1-F1
#
_entry.id   AF-A0A9D1BZE1-F1
#
_cell.length_a   1.000
_cell.length_b   1.000
_cell.length_c   1.000
_cell.angle_alpha   90.00
_cell.angle_beta   90.00
_cell.angle_gamma   90.00
#
_symmetry.space_group_name_H-M   'P 1'
#
loop_
_entity.id
_entity.type
_entity.pdbx_description
1 polymer ?
#
loop_
_entity_poly.entity_id
_entity_poly.type
_entity_poly.pdbx_seq_one_letter_code
_entity_poly.pdbx_strand_id
1 'polypeptide(L)'
;EEIANSSAEQSEGVGLVNQAITQIDSAVQQNAALVEETAATAEELGNMSESMSNNIQQFKVNADALSLTTALQSGNFDFAQARRGHRQWRVKVRAYINEVDIQFDRNTASDGSACALGKWIYGQGKAFQSMPSYQALERAHNELHSFIGKILELKDIGDIETANLEMAKLEGRSNDVIDLINAMERNLANGGGTVSSHSAPVARIMAKPIPKASSNAASSNNLKTKTLTQTANSNDEWSEF
;
A
#
# COMPACT_ATOMS: atom_id res chain seq x y z
N GLU A 1 -23.50 -29.72 -59.58
CA GLU A 1 -22.26 -30.14 -58.88
C GLU A 1 -21.76 -29.09 -57.88
N GLU A 2 -21.63 -27.83 -58.27
CA GLU A 2 -21.09 -26.76 -57.42
C GLU A 2 -21.79 -26.60 -56.05
N ILE A 3 -23.13 -26.67 -56.01
CA ILE A 3 -23.90 -26.61 -54.74
C ILE A 3 -23.62 -27.82 -53.83
N ALA A 4 -23.48 -29.02 -54.42
CA ALA A 4 -23.20 -30.23 -53.65
C ALA A 4 -21.78 -30.21 -53.07
N ASN A 5 -20.82 -29.69 -53.84
CA ASN A 5 -19.44 -29.52 -53.39
C ASN A 5 -19.32 -28.45 -52.29
N SER A 6 -19.97 -27.30 -52.49
CA SER A 6 -20.04 -26.23 -51.49
C SER A 6 -20.73 -26.67 -50.19
N SER A 7 -21.79 -27.48 -50.29
CA SER A 7 -22.48 -28.03 -49.11
C SER A 7 -21.61 -29.02 -48.33
N ALA A 8 -20.80 -29.83 -49.03
CA ALA A 8 -19.86 -30.75 -48.40
C ALA A 8 -18.76 -30.00 -47.65
N GLU A 9 -18.18 -28.98 -48.26
CA GLU A 9 -17.13 -28.14 -47.67
C GLU A 9 -17.65 -27.32 -46.48
N GLN A 10 -18.89 -26.83 -46.55
CA GLN A 10 -19.54 -26.17 -45.41
C GLN A 10 -19.85 -27.14 -44.27
N SER A 11 -20.25 -28.39 -44.57
CA SER A 11 -20.45 -29.42 -43.54
C SER A 11 -19.14 -29.79 -42.84
N GLU A 12 -18.03 -29.84 -43.58
CA GLU A 12 -16.69 -30.04 -43.02
C GLU A 12 -16.27 -28.84 -42.15
N GLY A 13 -16.50 -27.61 -42.64
CA GLY A 13 -16.27 -26.38 -41.89
C GLY A 13 -17.07 -26.30 -40.59
N VAL A 14 -18.34 -26.72 -40.59
CA VAL A 14 -19.16 -26.79 -39.37
C VAL A 14 -18.59 -27.80 -38.37
N GLY A 15 -18.05 -28.93 -38.83
CA GLY A 15 -17.37 -29.91 -37.97
C GLY A 15 -16.13 -29.32 -37.29
N LEU A 16 -15.31 -28.59 -38.05
CA LEU A 16 -14.13 -27.90 -37.52
C LEU A 16 -14.50 -26.80 -36.52
N VAL A 17 -15.55 -26.01 -36.79
CA VAL A 17 -16.08 -25.01 -35.86
C VAL A 17 -16.56 -25.66 -34.57
N ASN A 18 -17.25 -26.80 -34.65
CA ASN A 18 -17.75 -27.51 -33.46
C ASN A 18 -16.59 -28.02 -32.57
N GLN A 19 -15.53 -28.55 -33.19
CA GLN A 19 -14.31 -28.92 -32.46
C GLN A 19 -13.62 -27.70 -31.82
N ALA A 20 -13.50 -26.59 -32.54
CA ALA A 20 -12.92 -25.37 -32.01
C ALA A 20 -13.72 -24.81 -30.83
N ILE A 21 -15.05 -24.82 -30.91
CA ILE A 21 -15.94 -24.39 -29.81
C ILE A 21 -15.73 -25.28 -28.58
N THR A 22 -15.63 -26.60 -28.76
CA THR A 22 -15.41 -27.53 -27.66
C THR A 22 -14.05 -27.29 -26.97
N GLN A 23 -13.01 -26.98 -27.75
CA GLN A 23 -11.69 -26.64 -27.21
C GLN A 23 -11.69 -25.30 -26.47
N ILE A 24 -12.38 -24.28 -27.02
CA ILE A 24 -12.54 -22.98 -26.38
C ILE A 24 -13.31 -23.12 -25.07
N ASP A 25 -14.39 -23.91 -25.04
CA ASP A 25 -15.18 -24.14 -23.82
C ASP A 25 -14.32 -24.78 -22.72
N SER A 26 -13.50 -25.78 -23.07
CA SER A 26 -12.53 -26.38 -22.15
C SER A 26 -11.52 -25.35 -21.62
N ALA A 27 -10.98 -24.49 -22.49
CA ALA A 27 -10.04 -23.44 -22.10
C ALA A 27 -10.70 -22.36 -21.21
N VAL A 28 -11.97 -22.00 -21.48
CA VAL A 28 -12.74 -21.04 -20.68
C VAL A 28 -13.01 -21.62 -19.29
N GLN A 29 -13.39 -22.89 -19.18
CA GLN A 29 -13.57 -23.56 -17.90
C GLN A 29 -12.26 -23.65 -17.10
N GLN A 30 -11.16 -23.98 -17.77
CA GLN A 30 -9.83 -24.00 -17.15
C GLN A 30 -9.42 -22.61 -16.64
N ASN A 31 -9.66 -21.56 -17.44
CA ASN A 31 -9.38 -20.18 -17.04
C ASN A 31 -10.23 -19.76 -15.84
N ALA A 32 -11.51 -20.14 -15.80
CA ALA A 32 -12.38 -19.88 -14.67
C ALA A 32 -11.85 -20.56 -13.39
N ALA A 33 -11.46 -21.84 -13.48
CA ALA A 33 -10.87 -22.57 -12.35
C ALA A 33 -9.56 -21.92 -11.85
N LEU A 34 -8.68 -21.51 -12.77
CA LEU A 34 -7.44 -20.80 -12.44
C LEU A 34 -7.69 -19.45 -11.75
N VAL A 35 -8.71 -18.72 -12.19
CA VAL A 35 -9.10 -17.45 -11.55
C VAL A 35 -9.64 -17.69 -10.14
N GLU A 36 -10.47 -18.71 -9.93
CA GLU A 36 -10.96 -19.08 -8.59
C GLU A 36 -9.82 -19.50 -7.67
N GLU A 37 -8.89 -20.33 -8.16
CA GLU A 37 -7.70 -20.75 -7.39
C GLU A 37 -6.81 -19.54 -7.03
N THR A 38 -6.62 -18.62 -7.97
CA THR A 38 -5.85 -17.39 -7.75
C THR A 38 -6.54 -16.48 -6.73
N ALA A 39 -7.87 -16.36 -6.78
CA ALA A 39 -8.64 -15.58 -5.82
C ALA A 39 -8.54 -16.19 -4.41
N ALA A 40 -8.67 -17.51 -4.28
CA ALA A 40 -8.51 -18.22 -3.01
C ALA A 40 -7.09 -18.05 -2.43
N THR A 41 -6.05 -18.14 -3.28
CA THR A 41 -4.66 -17.92 -2.88
C THR A 41 -4.43 -16.47 -2.41
N ALA A 42 -5.04 -15.49 -3.10
CA ALA A 42 -4.95 -14.08 -2.70
C ALA A 42 -5.63 -13.83 -1.34
N GLU A 43 -6.77 -14.48 -1.07
CA GLU A 43 -7.45 -14.42 0.23
C GLU A 43 -6.57 -15.03 1.34
N GLU A 44 -5.95 -16.18 1.09
CA GLU A 44 -5.04 -16.83 2.04
C GLU A 44 -3.80 -15.96 2.34
N LEU A 45 -3.24 -15.30 1.32
CA LEU A 45 -2.15 -14.33 1.49
C LEU A 45 -2.60 -13.11 2.31
N GLY A 46 -3.83 -12.63 2.10
CA GLY A 46 -4.44 -11.58 2.92
C GLY A 46 -4.51 -11.96 4.40
N ASN A 47 -5.06 -13.15 4.68
CA ASN A 47 -5.15 -13.70 6.03
C ASN A 47 -3.77 -13.89 6.68
N MET A 48 -2.78 -14.35 5.91
CA MET A 48 -1.40 -14.49 6.39
C MET A 48 -0.77 -13.14 6.74
N SER A 49 -1.00 -12.12 5.90
CA SER A 49 -0.51 -10.75 6.14
C SER A 49 -1.14 -10.12 7.38
N GLU A 50 -2.44 -10.33 7.59
CA GLU A 50 -3.14 -9.88 8.80
C GLU A 50 -2.60 -10.58 10.06
N SER A 51 -2.41 -11.90 9.99
CA SER A 51 -1.76 -12.67 11.07
C SER A 51 -0.35 -12.15 11.37
N MET A 52 0.44 -11.85 10.36
CA MET A 52 1.77 -11.27 10.52
C MET A 52 1.71 -9.89 11.18
N SER A 53 0.78 -9.02 10.76
CA SER A 53 0.54 -7.72 11.40
C SER A 53 0.18 -7.87 12.88
N ASN A 54 -0.72 -8.80 13.21
CA ASN A 54 -1.11 -9.10 14.59
C ASN A 54 0.08 -9.60 15.42
N ASN A 55 0.96 -10.41 14.85
CA ASN A 55 2.20 -10.83 15.50
C ASN A 55 3.17 -9.67 15.73
N ILE A 56 3.29 -8.74 14.77
CA ILE A 56 4.14 -7.56 14.91
C ILE A 56 3.62 -6.62 16.02
N GLN A 57 2.29 -6.47 16.15
CA GLN A 57 1.66 -5.65 17.20
C GLN A 57 1.94 -6.15 18.64
N GLN A 58 2.28 -7.42 18.82
CA GLN A 58 2.64 -7.96 20.15
C GLN A 58 4.01 -7.47 20.65
N PHE A 59 4.87 -6.97 19.77
CA PHE A 59 6.13 -6.38 20.19
C PHE A 59 5.89 -5.01 20.82
N LYS A 60 5.94 -4.97 22.16
CA LYS A 60 5.97 -3.71 22.90
C LYS A 60 7.37 -3.10 22.83
N VAL A 61 7.53 -2.11 21.96
CA VAL A 61 8.69 -1.22 21.99
C VAL A 61 8.46 -0.24 23.15
N ASN A 62 9.44 -0.07 24.05
CA ASN A 62 9.36 0.91 25.15
C ASN A 62 9.29 2.34 24.56
N ALA A 63 8.10 2.76 24.15
CA ALA A 63 7.85 4.01 23.45
C ALA A 63 7.56 5.17 24.39
N ASP A 64 7.11 4.92 25.62
CA ASP A 64 6.57 6.00 26.48
C ASP A 64 7.64 6.99 26.97
N ALA A 65 8.86 6.52 27.28
CA ALA A 65 9.96 7.41 27.67
C ALA A 65 10.64 8.09 26.47
N LEU A 66 10.69 7.42 25.30
CA LEU A 66 11.22 7.97 24.04
C LEU A 66 10.23 8.97 23.39
N SER A 67 8.93 8.78 23.58
CA SER A 67 7.86 9.58 22.99
C SER A 67 7.83 10.99 23.60
N LEU A 68 8.00 11.11 24.92
CA LEU A 68 8.01 12.42 25.59
C LEU A 68 9.24 13.27 25.20
N THR A 69 10.44 12.66 25.12
CA THR A 69 11.66 13.38 24.70
C THR A 69 11.57 13.80 23.23
N THR A 70 11.07 12.92 22.37
CA THR A 70 10.87 13.22 20.95
C THR A 70 9.84 14.33 20.75
N ALA A 71 8.70 14.27 21.44
CA ALA A 71 7.67 15.31 21.38
C ALA A 71 8.20 16.67 21.83
N LEU A 72 9.01 16.73 22.90
CA LEU A 72 9.60 17.99 23.34
C LEU A 72 10.62 18.55 22.33
N GLN A 73 11.41 17.71 21.68
CA GLN A 73 12.42 18.13 20.70
C GLN A 73 11.82 18.47 19.32
N SER A 74 10.80 17.74 18.88
CA SER A 74 10.16 17.94 17.58
C SER A 74 9.15 19.08 17.59
N GLY A 75 8.83 19.64 18.76
CA GLY A 75 7.78 20.64 18.95
C GLY A 75 6.38 20.09 18.96
N ASN A 76 6.23 18.89 19.50
CA ASN A 76 5.01 18.12 19.53
C ASN A 76 4.51 17.75 18.11
N PHE A 77 5.44 17.65 17.16
CA PHE A 77 5.13 17.17 15.82
C PHE A 77 4.83 15.68 15.84
N ASP A 78 3.67 15.30 15.31
CA ASP A 78 3.21 13.92 15.23
C ASP A 78 3.74 13.23 13.97
N PHE A 79 4.89 12.56 14.10
CA PHE A 79 5.48 11.77 13.02
C PHE A 79 4.59 10.58 12.60
N ALA A 80 3.76 10.06 13.49
CA ALA A 80 2.84 8.98 13.15
C ALA A 80 1.72 9.48 12.22
N GLN A 81 1.18 10.66 12.49
CA GLN A 81 0.18 11.31 11.63
C GLN A 81 0.79 11.66 10.26
N ALA A 82 2.04 12.13 10.21
CA ALA A 82 2.74 12.38 8.96
C ALA A 82 2.86 11.12 8.09
N ARG A 83 3.22 9.96 8.68
CA ARG A 83 3.30 8.68 7.96
C ARG A 83 1.95 8.20 7.43
N ARG A 84 0.89 8.35 8.23
CA ARG A 84 -0.49 8.04 7.85
C ARG A 84 -0.93 8.89 6.66
N GLY A 85 -0.75 10.22 6.76
CA GLY A 85 -1.05 11.17 5.70
C GLY A 85 -0.36 10.86 4.36
N HIS A 86 0.91 10.43 4.36
CA HIS A 86 1.61 10.06 3.12
C HIS A 86 1.04 8.78 2.48
N ARG A 87 0.63 7.78 3.28
CA ARG A 87 -0.03 6.57 2.75
C ARG A 87 -1.39 6.88 2.16
N GLN A 88 -2.20 7.69 2.85
CA GLN A 88 -3.50 8.17 2.33
C GLN A 88 -3.37 8.87 1.01
N TRP A 89 -2.42 9.78 0.97
CA TRP A 89 -2.28 10.69 -0.13
C TRP A 89 -1.99 9.94 -1.43
N ARG A 90 -1.20 8.86 -1.38
CA ARG A 90 -0.96 7.96 -2.51
C ARG A 90 -2.24 7.31 -3.04
N VAL A 91 -3.11 6.86 -2.13
CA VAL A 91 -4.42 6.28 -2.50
C VAL A 91 -5.29 7.32 -3.20
N LYS A 92 -5.30 8.56 -2.68
CA LYS A 92 -6.05 9.67 -3.29
C LYS A 92 -5.57 9.98 -4.71
N VAL A 93 -4.26 9.99 -4.97
CA VAL A 93 -3.76 10.20 -6.35
C VAL A 93 -4.18 9.09 -7.30
N ARG A 94 -4.09 7.83 -6.85
CA ARG A 94 -4.54 6.69 -7.69
C ARG A 94 -6.02 6.80 -8.02
N ALA A 95 -6.85 7.15 -7.03
CA ALA A 95 -8.28 7.37 -7.22
C ALA A 95 -8.57 8.51 -8.22
N TYR A 96 -7.84 9.63 -8.08
CA TYR A 96 -7.95 10.78 -9.00
C TYR A 96 -7.58 10.43 -10.45
N ILE A 97 -6.49 9.69 -10.67
CA ILE A 97 -6.07 9.28 -12.02
C ILE A 97 -7.12 8.40 -12.69
N ASN A 98 -7.76 7.53 -11.91
CA ASN A 98 -8.79 6.59 -12.37
C ASN A 98 -10.21 7.18 -12.36
N GLU A 99 -10.36 8.50 -12.24
CA GLU A 99 -11.65 9.20 -12.33
C GLU A 99 -12.68 8.78 -11.28
N VAL A 100 -12.20 8.32 -10.12
CA VAL A 100 -13.06 8.10 -8.96
C VAL A 100 -13.40 9.46 -8.35
N ASP A 101 -14.69 9.71 -8.13
CA ASP A 101 -15.16 10.95 -7.51
C ASP A 101 -14.67 11.04 -6.06
N ILE A 102 -13.67 11.89 -5.83
CA ILE A 102 -13.09 12.16 -4.52
C ILE A 102 -12.76 13.64 -4.37
N GLN A 103 -12.76 14.13 -3.14
CA GLN A 103 -12.16 15.43 -2.82
C GLN A 103 -10.64 15.33 -2.94
N PHE A 104 -10.09 15.96 -3.97
CA PHE A 104 -8.65 15.95 -4.27
C PHE A 104 -8.12 17.36 -4.51
N ASP A 105 -7.28 17.85 -3.60
CA ASP A 105 -6.57 19.11 -3.79
C ASP A 105 -5.26 18.87 -4.55
N ARG A 106 -5.30 19.22 -5.84
CA ARG A 106 -4.16 19.14 -6.77
C ARG A 106 -2.95 19.93 -6.28
N ASN A 107 -3.16 21.11 -5.70
CA ASN A 107 -2.04 21.99 -5.33
C ASN A 107 -1.30 21.45 -4.12
N THR A 108 -2.02 21.02 -3.09
CA THR A 108 -1.43 20.38 -1.91
C THR A 108 -0.74 19.05 -2.25
N ALA A 109 -1.17 18.37 -3.32
CA ALA A 109 -0.53 17.15 -3.79
C ALA A 109 0.86 17.39 -4.42
N SER A 110 1.02 18.42 -5.25
CA SER A 110 2.29 18.76 -5.88
C SER A 110 3.19 19.67 -5.04
N ASP A 111 2.63 20.44 -4.10
CA ASP A 111 3.38 21.34 -3.22
C ASP A 111 3.74 20.64 -1.90
N GLY A 112 4.98 20.17 -1.82
CA GLY A 112 5.49 19.56 -0.59
C GLY A 112 5.48 20.50 0.61
N SER A 113 5.55 21.81 0.42
CA SER A 113 5.56 22.76 1.55
C SER A 113 4.20 22.90 2.22
N ALA A 114 3.11 22.56 1.53
CA ALA A 114 1.75 22.65 2.05
C ALA A 114 1.38 21.49 2.99
N CYS A 115 2.06 20.34 2.86
CA CYS A 115 1.77 19.15 3.65
C CYS A 115 2.24 19.31 5.12
N ALA A 116 1.69 18.51 6.03
CA ALA A 116 2.03 18.59 7.46
C ALA A 116 3.55 18.40 7.71
N LEU A 117 4.17 17.46 6.99
CA LEU A 117 5.61 17.22 7.08
C LEU A 117 6.43 18.38 6.51
N GLY A 118 6.06 18.92 5.35
CA GLY A 118 6.74 20.07 4.75
C GLY A 118 6.67 21.32 5.62
N LYS A 119 5.51 21.59 6.22
CA LYS A 119 5.35 22.67 7.22
C LYS A 119 6.30 22.48 8.40
N TRP A 120 6.52 21.24 8.83
CA TRP A 120 7.49 20.94 9.87
C TRP A 120 8.93 21.11 9.37
N ILE A 121 9.32 20.48 8.25
CA ILE A 121 10.66 20.57 7.65
C ILE A 121 11.09 22.04 7.51
N TYR A 122 10.25 22.86 6.85
CA TYR A 122 10.58 24.27 6.58
C TYR A 122 10.30 25.23 7.73
N GLY A 123 9.60 24.77 8.76
CA GLY A 123 9.33 25.49 10.00
C GLY A 123 10.30 25.06 11.10
N GLN A 124 9.77 24.37 12.10
CA GLN A 124 10.49 23.97 13.31
C GLN A 124 11.61 22.95 13.06
N GLY A 125 11.44 22.08 12.07
CA GLY A 125 12.40 21.08 11.64
C GLY A 125 13.74 21.66 11.20
N LYS A 126 13.79 22.92 10.74
CA LYS A 126 15.02 23.62 10.35
C LYS A 126 16.09 23.62 11.45
N ALA A 127 15.71 23.52 12.72
CA ALA A 127 16.65 23.37 13.83
C ALA A 127 17.58 22.15 13.67
N PHE A 128 17.14 21.15 12.90
CA PHE A 128 17.85 19.89 12.66
C PHE A 128 18.49 19.79 11.27
N GLN A 129 18.59 20.90 10.52
CA GLN A 129 19.09 20.91 9.13
C GLN A 129 20.52 20.38 8.94
N SER A 130 21.32 20.35 10.00
CA SER A 130 22.67 19.80 10.00
C SER A 130 22.70 18.27 10.11
N MET A 131 21.58 17.62 10.47
CA MET A 131 21.51 16.17 10.61
C MET A 131 21.43 15.50 9.24
N PRO A 132 22.22 14.44 8.98
CA PRO A 132 22.12 13.68 7.74
C PRO A 132 20.71 13.10 7.48
N SER A 133 20.02 12.69 8.55
CA SER A 133 18.65 12.18 8.45
C SER A 133 17.65 13.25 8.01
N TYR A 134 17.81 14.49 8.47
CA TYR A 134 16.98 15.61 8.02
C TYR A 134 17.22 15.89 6.53
N GLN A 135 18.49 15.98 6.11
CA GLN A 135 18.83 16.30 4.72
C GLN A 135 18.36 15.21 3.75
N ALA A 136 18.46 13.94 4.16
CA ALA A 136 17.93 12.82 3.39
C ALA A 136 16.39 12.89 3.28
N LEU A 137 15.70 13.16 4.39
CA LEU A 137 14.25 13.30 4.43
C LEU A 137 13.76 14.47 3.56
N GLU A 138 14.36 15.65 3.69
CA GLU A 138 14.03 16.83 2.90
C GLU A 138 14.19 16.55 1.40
N ARG A 139 15.31 15.95 1.00
CA ARG A 139 15.54 15.58 -0.41
C ARG A 139 14.47 14.62 -0.92
N ALA A 140 14.28 13.49 -0.23
CA ALA A 140 13.33 12.46 -0.66
C ALA A 140 11.89 12.99 -0.72
N HIS A 141 11.50 13.82 0.26
CA HIS A 141 10.20 14.46 0.30
C HIS A 141 9.97 15.40 -0.90
N ASN A 142 10.97 16.23 -1.24
CA ASN A 142 10.85 17.15 -2.38
C ASN A 142 10.82 16.41 -3.72
N GLU A 143 11.63 15.35 -3.85
CA GLU A 143 11.60 14.49 -5.03
C GLU A 143 10.25 13.78 -5.19
N LEU A 144 9.64 13.33 -4.09
CA LEU A 144 8.30 12.74 -4.10
C LEU A 144 7.28 13.73 -4.67
N HIS A 145 7.16 14.93 -4.08
CA HIS A 145 6.20 15.95 -4.51
C HIS A 145 6.43 16.45 -5.95
N SER A 146 7.68 16.57 -6.39
CA SER A 146 7.97 16.87 -7.80
C SER A 146 7.53 15.74 -8.75
N PHE A 147 7.74 14.49 -8.36
CA PHE A 147 7.35 13.32 -9.15
C PHE A 147 5.82 13.22 -9.31
N ILE A 148 5.11 13.55 -8.24
CA ILE A 148 3.65 13.63 -8.23
C ILE A 148 3.15 14.66 -9.23
N GLY A 149 3.75 15.86 -9.27
CA GLY A 149 3.42 16.89 -10.24
C GLY A 149 3.45 16.37 -11.68
N LYS A 150 4.48 15.58 -12.02
CA LYS A 150 4.62 14.96 -13.35
C LYS A 150 3.48 13.98 -13.67
N ILE A 151 3.06 13.18 -12.68
CA ILE A 151 1.94 12.25 -12.86
C ILE A 151 0.63 13.00 -13.11
N LEU A 152 0.40 14.09 -12.37
CA LEU A 152 -0.78 14.92 -12.56
C LEU A 152 -0.77 15.63 -13.92
N GLU A 153 0.40 16.07 -14.41
CA GLU A 153 0.56 16.59 -15.78
C GLU A 153 0.23 15.54 -16.85
N LEU A 154 0.66 14.28 -16.67
CA LEU A 154 0.30 13.18 -17.58
C LEU A 154 -1.21 12.95 -17.62
N LYS A 155 -1.89 13.01 -16.47
CA LYS A 155 -3.36 12.95 -16.39
C LYS A 155 -4.01 14.10 -17.14
N ASP A 156 -3.50 15.32 -16.99
CA ASP A 156 -4.06 16.52 -17.62
C ASP A 156 -3.98 16.48 -19.16
N ILE A 157 -2.93 15.86 -19.73
CA ILE A 157 -2.82 15.65 -21.18
C ILE A 157 -3.56 14.41 -21.69
N GLY A 158 -4.22 13.66 -20.81
CA GLY A 158 -5.01 12.46 -21.13
C GLY A 158 -4.20 11.17 -21.25
N ASP A 159 -2.90 11.17 -20.89
CA ASP A 159 -2.05 9.98 -20.92
C ASP A 159 -2.18 9.17 -19.63
N ILE A 160 -3.32 8.50 -19.49
CA ILE A 160 -3.66 7.69 -18.30
C ILE A 160 -2.76 6.46 -18.17
N GLU A 161 -2.30 5.90 -19.28
CA GLU A 161 -1.46 4.71 -19.30
C GLU A 161 -0.08 5.02 -18.70
N THR A 162 0.59 6.08 -19.18
CA THR A 162 1.87 6.51 -18.62
C THR A 162 1.71 6.99 -17.18
N ALA A 163 0.61 7.69 -16.85
CA ALA A 163 0.32 8.09 -15.46
C ALA A 163 0.23 6.87 -14.53
N ASN A 164 -0.46 5.80 -14.94
CA ASN A 164 -0.55 4.57 -14.16
C ASN A 164 0.79 3.83 -14.05
N LEU A 165 1.62 3.84 -15.09
CA LEU A 165 2.97 3.28 -15.03
C LEU A 165 3.86 4.04 -14.03
N GLU A 166 3.84 5.37 -14.06
CA GLU A 166 4.60 6.20 -13.12
C GLU A 166 4.06 6.08 -11.69
N MET A 167 2.75 5.84 -11.51
CA MET A 167 2.15 5.53 -10.21
C MET A 167 2.72 4.28 -9.54
N ALA A 168 3.18 3.28 -10.30
CA ALA A 168 3.83 2.10 -9.74
C ALA A 168 5.19 2.45 -9.11
N LYS A 169 5.92 3.42 -9.68
CA LYS A 169 7.19 3.92 -9.12
C LYS A 169 6.99 4.85 -7.92
N LEU A 170 5.86 5.57 -7.88
CA LEU A 170 5.50 6.46 -6.78
C LEU A 170 5.39 5.69 -5.45
N GLU A 171 4.91 4.45 -5.49
CA GLU A 171 4.77 3.59 -4.31
C GLU A 171 6.11 3.34 -3.61
N GLY A 172 7.17 3.01 -4.37
CA GLY A 172 8.51 2.85 -3.81
C GLY A 172 9.04 4.14 -3.18
N ARG A 173 8.93 5.27 -3.90
CA ARG A 173 9.37 6.59 -3.40
C ARG A 173 8.63 7.01 -2.12
N SER A 174 7.34 6.70 -2.03
CA SER A 174 6.55 7.00 -0.83
C SER A 174 7.00 6.18 0.37
N ASN A 175 7.40 4.92 0.17
CA ASN A 175 7.92 4.08 1.25
C ASN A 175 9.29 4.60 1.74
N ASP A 176 10.16 5.04 0.82
CA ASP A 176 11.45 5.65 1.19
C ASP A 176 11.27 6.86 2.11
N VAL A 177 10.29 7.72 1.83
CA VAL A 177 9.95 8.87 2.69
C VAL A 177 9.47 8.40 4.07
N ILE A 178 8.59 7.39 4.14
CA ILE A 178 8.08 6.85 5.42
C ILE A 178 9.23 6.28 6.27
N ASP A 179 10.19 5.59 5.64
CA ASP A 179 11.35 5.04 6.32
C ASP A 179 12.30 6.13 6.83
N LEU A 180 12.47 7.21 6.05
CA LEU A 180 13.23 8.39 6.47
C LEU A 180 12.53 9.15 7.60
N ILE A 181 11.20 9.18 7.64
CA ILE A 181 10.43 9.71 8.79
C ILE A 181 10.72 8.87 10.04
N ASN A 182 10.68 7.54 9.95
CA ASN A 182 11.03 6.64 11.06
C ASN A 182 12.49 6.81 11.52
N ALA A 183 13.41 7.05 10.59
CA ALA A 183 14.81 7.33 10.91
C ALA A 183 14.94 8.68 11.63
N MET A 184 14.25 9.73 11.16
CA MET A 184 14.27 11.05 11.78
C MET A 184 13.71 11.01 13.21
N GLU A 185 12.56 10.38 13.41
CA GLU A 185 11.93 10.21 14.73
C GLU A 185 12.87 9.52 15.72
N ARG A 186 13.53 8.42 15.29
CA ARG A 186 14.51 7.71 16.13
C ARG A 186 15.76 8.54 16.44
N ASN A 187 16.27 9.30 15.48
CA ASN A 187 17.45 10.14 15.70
C ASN A 187 17.16 11.31 16.65
N LEU A 188 15.95 11.87 16.59
CA LEU A 188 15.48 12.84 17.57
C LEU A 188 15.39 12.18 18.95
N ALA A 189 14.70 11.05 19.07
CA ALA A 189 14.56 10.32 20.33
C ALA A 189 15.90 10.02 21.04
N ASN A 190 16.95 9.78 20.25
CA ASN A 190 18.31 9.50 20.74
C ASN A 190 19.17 10.76 20.98
N GLY A 191 18.59 11.96 20.96
CA GLY A 191 19.27 13.22 21.31
C GLY A 191 20.09 13.83 20.18
N GLY A 192 19.83 13.50 18.92
CA GLY A 192 20.47 14.14 17.76
C GLY A 192 21.94 13.78 17.54
N GLY A 193 22.49 12.85 18.32
CA GLY A 193 23.85 12.35 18.18
C GLY A 193 23.95 11.24 17.14
N THR A 194 24.97 11.29 16.30
CA THR A 194 25.30 10.26 15.31
C THR A 194 25.51 8.90 16.01
N VAL A 195 24.53 8.00 15.93
CA VAL A 195 24.76 6.59 16.26
C VAL A 195 25.45 5.98 15.05
N SER A 196 26.77 5.82 15.14
CA SER A 196 27.55 5.05 14.17
C SER A 196 26.95 3.65 14.08
N SER A 197 26.48 3.29 12.89
CA SER A 197 26.11 1.92 12.53
C SER A 197 27.32 1.00 12.77
N HIS A 198 27.30 0.28 13.89
CA HIS A 198 27.96 -1.01 14.01
C HIS A 198 26.84 -2.03 14.27
N SER A 199 26.40 -2.67 13.20
CA SER A 199 25.56 -3.86 13.28
C SER A 199 26.28 -4.94 14.09
N ALA A 200 25.87 -5.14 15.34
CA ALA A 200 26.14 -6.39 16.03
C ALA A 200 25.20 -7.47 15.45
N PRO A 201 25.70 -8.68 15.14
CA PRO A 201 24.83 -9.72 14.59
C PRO A 201 23.85 -10.17 15.67
N VAL A 202 22.57 -10.21 15.33
CA VAL A 202 21.50 -10.76 16.17
C VAL A 202 21.81 -12.24 16.41
N ALA A 203 22.00 -12.62 17.68
CA ALA A 203 22.19 -14.00 18.07
C ALA A 203 20.96 -14.83 17.67
N ARG A 204 21.19 -15.86 16.85
CA ARG A 204 20.18 -16.81 16.38
C ARG A 204 19.64 -17.61 17.57
N ILE A 205 18.44 -17.25 18.04
CA ILE A 205 17.68 -18.10 18.97
C ILE A 205 17.16 -19.29 18.15
N MET A 206 17.76 -20.47 18.35
CA MET A 206 17.30 -21.73 17.78
C MET A 206 15.93 -22.08 18.37
N ALA A 207 14.86 -21.89 17.61
CA ALA A 207 13.52 -22.37 17.97
C ALA A 207 13.48 -23.91 17.89
N LYS A 208 12.99 -24.55 18.94
CA LYS A 208 12.69 -26.00 18.98
C LYS A 208 11.53 -26.34 18.02
N PRO A 209 11.48 -27.55 17.46
CA PRO A 209 10.41 -27.93 16.53
C PRO A 209 9.06 -28.05 17.23
N ILE A 210 8.02 -27.51 16.59
CA ILE A 210 6.62 -27.61 17.01
C ILE A 210 6.13 -29.05 16.78
N PRO A 211 5.46 -29.72 17.74
CA PRO A 211 4.85 -31.03 17.53
C PRO A 211 3.64 -30.94 16.59
N LYS A 212 3.55 -31.88 15.64
CA LYS A 212 2.43 -32.00 14.67
C LYS A 212 1.12 -32.31 15.38
N ALA A 213 0.10 -31.47 15.18
CA ALA A 213 -1.27 -31.74 15.61
C ALA A 213 -2.00 -32.59 14.55
N SER A 214 -2.63 -33.65 15.05
CA SER A 214 -3.48 -34.62 14.37
C SER A 214 -4.74 -33.99 13.78
N SER A 215 -5.16 -34.50 12.63
CA SER A 215 -6.49 -34.33 12.06
C SER A 215 -7.60 -34.75 13.03
N ASN A 216 -8.68 -33.96 13.13
CA ASN A 216 -10.05 -34.48 13.27
C ASN A 216 -11.14 -33.43 13.02
N ALA A 217 -12.01 -33.78 12.06
CA ALA A 217 -13.45 -33.55 11.87
C ALA A 217 -14.24 -32.41 12.58
N ALA A 218 -14.99 -31.70 11.73
CA ALA A 218 -16.42 -31.34 11.81
C ALA A 218 -16.98 -30.52 13.00
N SER A 219 -17.41 -29.28 12.71
CA SER A 219 -18.72 -28.78 13.20
C SER A 219 -19.21 -27.55 12.45
N SER A 220 -20.52 -27.52 12.27
CA SER A 220 -21.33 -26.65 11.44
C SER A 220 -21.84 -25.40 12.19
N ASN A 221 -22.23 -24.37 11.41
CA ASN A 221 -23.17 -23.28 11.72
C ASN A 221 -22.65 -22.18 12.71
N ASN A 222 -22.98 -20.90 12.61
CA ASN A 222 -24.14 -20.23 12.03
C ASN A 222 -23.84 -18.71 11.89
N LEU A 223 -24.29 -18.07 10.81
CA LEU A 223 -24.30 -16.61 10.68
C LEU A 223 -25.31 -15.99 11.66
N LYS A 224 -24.92 -14.91 12.34
CA LYS A 224 -25.85 -13.91 12.88
C LYS A 224 -25.35 -12.51 12.53
N THR A 225 -26.02 -11.91 11.56
CA THR A 225 -25.97 -10.47 11.26
C THR A 225 -26.52 -9.70 12.45
N LYS A 226 -25.78 -8.71 12.93
CA LYS A 226 -26.27 -7.73 13.91
C LYS A 226 -26.04 -6.33 13.36
N THR A 227 -27.11 -5.75 12.84
CA THR A 227 -27.24 -4.35 12.46
C THR A 227 -27.03 -3.47 13.70
N LEU A 228 -26.14 -2.48 13.61
CA LEU A 228 -26.01 -1.40 14.59
C LEU A 228 -26.22 -0.06 13.87
N THR A 229 -27.26 0.63 14.34
CA THR A 229 -27.70 1.96 13.97
C THR A 229 -26.68 3.02 14.36
N GLN A 230 -26.37 3.90 13.41
CA GLN A 230 -25.43 5.01 13.53
C GLN A 230 -26.12 6.19 14.24
N THR A 231 -25.69 6.52 15.45
CA THR A 231 -25.99 7.82 16.08
C THR A 231 -24.92 8.81 15.64
N ALA A 232 -25.37 9.87 14.96
CA ALA A 232 -24.54 10.95 14.45
C ALA A 232 -23.71 11.62 15.55
N ASN A 233 -22.40 11.66 15.34
CA ASN A 233 -21.54 12.66 15.96
C ASN A 233 -20.50 13.11 14.93
N SER A 234 -20.54 14.39 14.58
CA SER A 234 -19.70 15.01 13.56
C SER A 234 -18.28 15.21 14.09
N ASN A 235 -17.35 14.35 13.70
CA ASN A 235 -15.94 14.69 13.57
C ASN A 235 -15.28 13.69 12.61
N ASP A 236 -14.66 14.26 11.58
CA ASP A 236 -14.17 13.66 10.34
C ASP A 236 -13.25 12.44 10.56
N GLU A 237 -13.76 11.23 10.28
CA GLU A 237 -13.09 9.94 10.51
C GLU A 237 -12.03 9.56 9.44
N TRP A 238 -11.89 10.35 8.36
CA TRP A 238 -10.96 10.03 7.24
C TRP A 238 -9.66 10.85 7.25
N SER A 239 -9.49 11.75 8.21
CA SER A 239 -8.26 12.54 8.37
C SER A 239 -7.10 11.77 9.01
N GLU A 240 -7.30 10.51 9.39
CA GLU A 240 -6.35 9.77 10.22
C GLU A 240 -5.83 8.44 9.66
N PHE A 241 -5.99 8.14 8.38
CA PHE A 241 -5.78 6.79 7.81
C PHE A 241 -4.67 6.61 6.78
#